data_AF-A0A8H2WBN1-F1
#
_entry.id   AF-A0A8H2WBN1-F1
#
_cell.length_a   1.000
_cell.length_b   1.000
_cell.length_c   1.000
_cell.angle_alpha   90.00
_cell.angle_beta   90.00
_cell.angle_gamma   90.00
#
_symmetry.space_group_name_H-M   'P 1'
#
loop_
_entity.id
_entity.type
_entity.pdbx_description
1 polymer ?
#
loop_
_entity_poly.entity_id
_entity_poly.type
_entity_poly.pdbx_seq_one_letter_code
_entity_poly.pdbx_strand_id
1 'polypeptide(L)'
;MVANNPIYSAYSSASSKLICKLRMAPYPGIHHSRKSHPVLSKLGHEALGDLAALALPSLQQLFKIFSQIPLAPSNPTAAFLSSSQFEDCIMAHCDQMLAYLYFKPIKDQKAQYLELVTSRLRSSWIARLAILLDARVCESIIEDTFQPHLYDRLIGDLEVAIKTVLAWDPTSPEAYCITAMKTVVGPSSNMIQVLQSATPTFLQTAYSCPELWANNSDSTFIPLLNTAVLERHELTTFAFIDCICAMVFGVPQQVDYDTSTNSCPVGPLPFEWSHGCPMEFLLLLAEINACRDKRPDIRDWREIEHQLVTWLARPCQHDETWESCMAVAWLAVQESWRLTLLAYLYLAVCGASSDEPRVQLCISQLLQVVNTVKNYDSPEGNVPFFIQYLMVGICANRENHRRIVWKQLSNKSQTKFWRLRATDFVPVLDHLWHGAGSDGNPIKWCDYVHSRETMIPVAV
;
A
#
# COMPACT_ATOMS: atom_id res chain seq x y z
N MET A 1 25.58 -36.48 -25.01
CA MET A 1 24.37 -37.18 -24.50
C MET A 1 23.64 -36.21 -23.58
N VAL A 2 22.64 -35.53 -24.13
CA VAL A 2 21.86 -34.48 -23.45
C VAL A 2 20.44 -35.02 -23.36
N ALA A 3 19.94 -35.24 -22.15
CA ALA A 3 18.57 -35.69 -21.91
C ALA A 3 17.69 -34.48 -21.57
N ASN A 4 16.76 -34.17 -22.47
CA ASN A 4 15.66 -33.23 -22.27
C ASN A 4 14.71 -33.78 -21.19
N ASN A 5 14.38 -32.94 -20.20
CA ASN A 5 13.46 -33.29 -19.12
C ASN A 5 12.11 -32.53 -19.31
N PRO A 6 10.99 -33.18 -19.66
CA PRO A 6 9.76 -32.51 -20.09
C PRO A 6 8.76 -32.20 -18.96
N ILE A 7 9.22 -32.06 -17.70
CA ILE A 7 8.32 -31.96 -16.53
C ILE A 7 7.89 -30.50 -16.22
N TYR A 8 8.56 -29.50 -16.76
CA TYR A 8 8.30 -28.09 -16.42
C TYR A 8 7.05 -27.45 -17.07
N SER A 9 6.40 -28.11 -18.04
CA SER A 9 5.22 -27.57 -18.74
C SER A 9 3.88 -27.90 -18.06
N ALA A 10 3.82 -28.93 -17.21
CA ALA A 10 2.55 -29.44 -16.68
C ALA A 10 2.04 -28.69 -15.43
N TYR A 11 2.92 -28.15 -14.59
CA TYR A 11 2.54 -27.58 -13.29
C TYR A 11 2.05 -26.12 -13.37
N SER A 12 2.53 -25.32 -14.32
CA SER A 12 2.03 -23.95 -14.54
C SER A 12 0.61 -23.90 -15.11
N SER A 13 0.10 -24.98 -15.73
CA SER A 13 -1.27 -25.02 -16.28
C SER A 13 -2.33 -25.42 -15.26
N ALA A 14 -1.95 -26.04 -14.14
CA ALA A 14 -2.90 -26.53 -13.14
C ALA A 14 -3.46 -25.41 -12.25
N SER A 15 -2.65 -24.41 -11.88
CA SER A 15 -3.09 -23.29 -11.05
C SER A 15 -4.05 -22.33 -11.79
N SER A 16 -3.77 -22.00 -13.07
CA SER A 16 -4.72 -21.22 -13.90
C SER A 16 -6.00 -21.99 -14.27
N LYS A 17 -5.97 -23.33 -14.32
CA LYS A 17 -7.17 -24.15 -14.60
C LYS A 17 -8.13 -24.24 -13.41
N LEU A 18 -7.68 -24.01 -12.18
CA LEU A 18 -8.56 -23.99 -11.01
C LEU A 18 -9.45 -22.74 -10.99
N ILE A 19 -8.94 -21.60 -11.50
CA ILE A 19 -9.69 -20.34 -11.60
C ILE A 19 -10.64 -20.34 -12.82
N CYS A 20 -10.31 -21.04 -13.92
CA CYS A 20 -11.15 -21.10 -15.13
C CYS A 20 -12.22 -22.20 -15.16
N LYS A 21 -12.31 -23.10 -14.17
CA LYS A 21 -13.29 -24.22 -14.18
C LYS A 21 -14.60 -23.97 -13.42
N LEU A 22 -14.84 -22.76 -12.91
CA LEU A 22 -16.17 -22.34 -12.44
C LEU A 22 -17.06 -21.96 -13.63
N ARG A 23 -17.43 -22.95 -14.45
CA ARG A 23 -18.46 -22.80 -15.48
C ARG A 23 -19.82 -23.00 -14.79
N MET A 24 -20.64 -21.95 -14.80
CA MET A 24 -21.98 -21.93 -14.23
C MET A 24 -22.83 -23.09 -14.76
N ALA A 25 -23.33 -23.92 -13.85
CA ALA A 25 -24.51 -24.76 -14.11
C ALA A 25 -25.76 -23.87 -14.01
N PRO A 26 -26.76 -24.01 -14.90
CA PRO A 26 -28.00 -23.27 -14.80
C PRO A 26 -28.84 -23.83 -13.64
N TYR A 27 -29.05 -23.04 -12.59
CA TYR A 27 -30.00 -23.37 -11.54
C TYR A 27 -31.44 -23.01 -11.98
N PRO A 28 -32.44 -23.87 -11.72
CA PRO A 28 -33.81 -23.63 -12.12
C PRO A 28 -34.48 -22.60 -11.21
N GLY A 29 -35.38 -21.81 -11.82
CA GLY A 29 -36.05 -20.69 -11.18
C GLY A 29 -36.87 -21.09 -9.95
N ILE A 30 -36.66 -20.34 -8.87
CA ILE A 30 -37.53 -20.35 -7.69
C ILE A 30 -38.28 -19.02 -7.66
N HIS A 31 -39.59 -19.11 -7.91
CA HIS A 31 -40.54 -18.03 -7.66
C HIS A 31 -40.64 -17.78 -6.14
N HIS A 32 -40.23 -16.60 -5.68
CA HIS A 32 -40.63 -16.10 -4.36
C HIS A 32 -41.67 -14.98 -4.48
N SER A 33 -42.86 -15.34 -4.03
CA SER A 33 -44.03 -14.50 -3.82
C SER A 33 -43.75 -13.44 -2.75
N ARG A 34 -43.98 -12.18 -3.12
CA ARG A 34 -43.88 -11.00 -2.26
C ARG A 34 -45.16 -10.90 -1.43
N LYS A 35 -45.09 -11.14 -0.13
CA LYS A 35 -46.13 -10.71 0.83
C LYS A 35 -45.52 -9.77 1.85
N SER A 36 -45.90 -8.51 1.71
CA SER A 36 -45.74 -7.45 2.70
C SER A 36 -46.72 -7.64 3.85
N HIS A 37 -46.27 -7.47 5.10
CA HIS A 37 -47.03 -6.76 6.13
C HIS A 37 -46.10 -6.13 7.17
N PRO A 38 -46.46 -4.95 7.72
CA PRO A 38 -45.64 -4.16 8.64
C PRO A 38 -45.99 -4.45 10.11
N VAL A 39 -45.32 -3.71 11.01
CA VAL A 39 -45.57 -3.53 12.46
C VAL A 39 -44.54 -4.23 13.36
N LEU A 40 -43.59 -3.43 13.87
CA LEU A 40 -43.40 -3.23 15.31
C LEU A 40 -42.42 -2.07 15.53
N SER A 41 -43.00 -0.90 15.84
CA SER A 41 -42.33 0.27 16.39
C SER A 41 -42.61 0.35 17.89
N LYS A 42 -41.74 1.09 18.59
CA LYS A 42 -41.82 1.55 19.99
C LYS A 42 -41.19 0.64 21.05
N LEU A 43 -39.97 0.99 21.45
CA LEU A 43 -39.64 1.31 22.85
C LEU A 43 -38.20 1.83 22.95
N GLY A 44 -38.04 3.02 23.55
CA GLY A 44 -36.73 3.52 24.02
C GLY A 44 -36.20 4.77 23.32
N HIS A 45 -36.90 5.91 23.43
CA HIS A 45 -36.35 7.20 23.00
C HIS A 45 -36.87 8.37 23.83
N GLU A 46 -36.77 8.31 25.16
CA GLU A 46 -37.01 9.50 26.01
C GLU A 46 -36.07 9.45 27.23
N ALA A 47 -34.84 9.93 27.07
CA ALA A 47 -34.00 10.55 28.11
C ALA A 47 -32.56 10.81 27.60
N LEU A 48 -32.37 11.58 26.52
CA LEU A 48 -31.05 12.11 26.13
C LEU A 48 -31.19 13.30 25.16
N GLY A 49 -32.13 14.21 25.45
CA GLY A 49 -32.67 15.17 24.48
C GLY A 49 -31.89 16.46 24.24
N ASP A 50 -31.03 16.94 25.14
CA ASP A 50 -30.62 18.37 25.09
C ASP A 50 -29.11 18.65 25.00
N LEU A 51 -28.26 17.65 24.78
CA LEU A 51 -26.81 17.87 24.51
C LEU A 51 -26.35 17.39 23.12
N ALA A 52 -27.23 16.76 22.33
CA ALA A 52 -26.89 16.18 21.02
C ALA A 52 -27.14 17.11 19.80
N ALA A 53 -27.55 18.36 20.03
CA ALA A 53 -27.94 19.29 18.95
C ALA A 53 -26.86 20.32 18.54
N LEU A 54 -25.63 20.21 19.06
CA LEU A 54 -24.50 20.93 18.49
C LEU A 54 -23.95 20.08 17.35
N ALA A 55 -24.28 20.47 16.11
CA ALA A 55 -23.70 19.87 14.92
C ALA A 55 -22.17 19.93 15.04
N LEU A 56 -21.51 18.76 14.99
CA LEU A 56 -20.05 18.71 14.98
C LEU A 56 -19.54 19.56 13.80
N PRO A 57 -18.53 20.43 14.01
CA PRO A 57 -17.95 21.19 12.92
C PRO A 57 -17.36 20.24 11.87
N SER A 58 -17.49 20.58 10.59
CA SER A 58 -16.90 19.78 9.52
C SER A 58 -15.37 19.81 9.59
N LEU A 59 -14.69 18.77 9.10
CA LEU A 59 -13.22 18.75 8.99
C LEU A 59 -12.69 19.98 8.24
N GLN A 60 -13.41 20.46 7.23
CA GLN A 60 -13.07 21.69 6.52
C GLN A 60 -13.13 22.93 7.42
N GLN A 61 -14.15 23.05 8.27
CA GLN A 61 -14.27 24.17 9.22
C GLN A 61 -13.14 24.13 10.24
N LEU A 62 -12.88 22.95 10.80
CA LEU A 62 -11.77 22.71 11.70
C LEU A 62 -10.45 23.11 11.05
N PHE A 63 -10.16 22.56 9.87
CA PHE A 63 -8.93 22.82 9.14
C PHE A 63 -8.73 24.30 8.77
N LYS A 64 -9.80 25.01 8.40
CA LYS A 64 -9.74 26.45 8.16
C LYS A 64 -9.38 27.24 9.42
N ILE A 65 -9.88 26.80 10.58
CA ILE A 65 -9.50 27.36 11.87
C ILE A 65 -8.01 27.07 12.13
N PHE A 66 -7.53 25.84 11.89
CA PHE A 66 -6.14 25.44 12.16
C PHE A 66 -5.08 26.07 11.27
N SER A 67 -5.38 26.23 9.98
CA SER A 67 -4.45 26.84 9.01
C SER A 67 -4.16 28.33 9.26
N GLN A 68 -4.83 28.96 10.23
CA GLN A 68 -4.70 30.39 10.55
C GLN A 68 -3.98 30.66 11.89
N ILE A 69 -3.48 29.64 12.60
CA ILE A 69 -3.14 29.78 14.03
C ILE A 69 -1.67 30.09 14.30
N PRO A 70 -1.37 31.12 15.13
CA PRO A 70 -0.11 31.22 15.85
C PRO A 70 -0.10 30.21 17.01
N LEU A 71 0.98 29.45 17.16
CA LEU A 71 1.26 28.36 18.13
C LEU A 71 1.14 28.69 19.63
N ALA A 72 0.34 29.67 20.04
CA ALA A 72 0.14 30.06 21.44
C ALA A 72 -0.92 29.16 22.14
N PRO A 73 -0.64 28.62 23.34
CA PRO A 73 -1.53 27.68 24.07
C PRO A 73 -2.89 28.25 24.50
N SER A 74 -3.05 29.57 24.53
CA SER A 74 -4.27 30.25 25.01
C SER A 74 -5.36 30.42 23.94
N ASN A 75 -5.31 29.63 22.87
CA ASN A 75 -6.23 29.73 21.74
C ASN A 75 -7.45 28.80 21.94
N PRO A 76 -8.70 29.25 21.71
CA PRO A 76 -9.90 28.39 21.72
C PRO A 76 -9.75 27.11 20.89
N THR A 77 -8.88 27.11 19.88
CA THR A 77 -8.56 25.93 19.10
C THR A 77 -7.81 24.85 19.87
N ALA A 78 -6.93 25.22 20.80
CA ALA A 78 -6.24 24.27 21.68
C ALA A 78 -7.23 23.58 22.64
N ALA A 79 -8.26 24.31 23.09
CA ALA A 79 -9.33 23.76 23.91
C ALA A 79 -10.17 22.73 23.13
N PHE A 80 -10.50 23.01 21.87
CA PHE A 80 -11.19 22.03 21.02
C PHE A 80 -10.34 20.80 20.73
N LEU A 81 -9.06 20.96 20.36
CA LEU A 81 -8.15 19.83 20.17
C LEU A 81 -8.09 18.96 21.41
N SER A 82 -8.18 19.52 22.61
CA SER A 82 -8.13 18.77 23.87
C SER A 82 -9.48 18.18 24.28
N SER A 83 -10.55 18.41 23.51
CA SER A 83 -11.91 17.97 23.85
C SER A 83 -12.17 16.53 23.40
N SER A 84 -13.13 15.86 24.06
CA SER A 84 -13.64 14.56 23.63
C SER A 84 -14.38 14.64 22.28
N GLN A 85 -15.01 15.78 21.98
CA GLN A 85 -15.70 16.01 20.70
C GLN A 85 -14.75 15.90 19.51
N PHE A 86 -13.49 16.31 19.69
CA PHE A 86 -12.46 16.12 18.66
C PHE A 86 -12.14 14.64 18.43
N GLU A 87 -12.01 13.85 19.51
CA GLU A 87 -11.82 12.40 19.39
C GLU A 87 -13.00 11.78 18.61
N ASP A 88 -14.24 12.07 19.00
CA ASP A 88 -15.44 11.56 18.32
C ASP A 88 -15.47 11.93 16.83
N CYS A 89 -15.09 13.18 16.49
CA CYS A 89 -14.98 13.65 15.10
C CYS A 89 -13.96 12.84 14.29
N ILE A 90 -12.76 12.63 14.83
CA ILE A 90 -11.71 11.87 14.17
C ILE A 90 -12.12 10.40 14.03
N MET A 91 -12.72 9.80 15.06
CA MET A 91 -13.16 8.40 15.01
C MET A 91 -14.24 8.18 13.96
N ALA A 92 -15.22 9.08 13.88
CA ALA A 92 -16.24 9.05 12.81
C ALA A 92 -15.60 9.17 11.42
N HIS A 93 -14.58 10.02 11.28
CA HIS A 93 -13.84 10.13 10.03
C HIS A 93 -13.02 8.88 9.70
N CYS A 94 -12.32 8.28 10.67
CA CYS A 94 -11.62 7.02 10.48
C CYS A 94 -12.57 5.91 10.02
N ASP A 95 -13.76 5.80 10.62
CA ASP A 95 -14.80 4.87 10.18
C ASP A 95 -15.22 5.12 8.72
N GLN A 96 -15.39 6.38 8.34
CA GLN A 96 -15.68 6.76 6.96
C GLN A 96 -14.51 6.41 6.02
N MET A 97 -13.25 6.61 6.41
CA MET A 97 -12.08 6.22 5.61
C MET A 97 -11.99 4.71 5.40
N LEU A 98 -12.23 3.93 6.45
CA LEU A 98 -12.30 2.47 6.35
C LEU A 98 -13.43 2.02 5.40
N ALA A 99 -14.48 2.83 5.22
CA ALA A 99 -15.53 2.57 4.24
C ALA A 99 -15.06 2.70 2.78
N TYR A 100 -13.97 3.42 2.49
CA TYR A 100 -13.39 3.51 1.14
C TYR A 100 -12.35 2.42 0.83
N LEU A 101 -11.87 1.69 1.85
CA LEU A 101 -10.94 0.58 1.61
C LEU A 101 -11.64 -0.55 0.87
N TYR A 102 -10.98 -1.06 -0.18
CA TYR A 102 -11.51 -2.20 -0.92
C TYR A 102 -11.53 -3.47 -0.06
N PHE A 103 -10.43 -3.76 0.65
CA PHE A 103 -10.37 -4.87 1.60
C PHE A 103 -10.72 -4.37 3.00
N LYS A 104 -11.88 -4.80 3.51
CA LYS A 104 -12.32 -4.40 4.86
C LYS A 104 -11.49 -5.13 5.91
N PRO A 105 -10.99 -4.42 6.94
CA PRO A 105 -10.36 -5.07 8.09
C PRO A 105 -11.38 -6.01 8.76
N ILE A 106 -10.89 -7.14 9.27
CA ILE A 106 -11.69 -8.04 10.11
C ILE A 106 -12.09 -7.30 11.40
N LYS A 107 -13.22 -7.65 12.03
CA LYS A 107 -13.71 -6.94 13.24
C LYS A 107 -12.63 -6.64 14.28
N ASP A 108 -11.81 -7.63 14.62
CA ASP A 108 -10.74 -7.48 15.61
C ASP A 108 -9.65 -6.49 15.14
N GLN A 109 -9.28 -6.53 13.86
CA GLN A 109 -8.32 -5.60 13.26
C GLN A 109 -8.86 -4.17 13.19
N LYS A 110 -10.16 -4.01 12.93
CA LYS A 110 -10.81 -2.69 12.97
C LYS A 110 -10.74 -2.12 14.38
N ALA A 111 -11.08 -2.91 15.40
CA ALA A 111 -11.02 -2.49 16.79
C ALA A 111 -9.59 -2.09 17.20
N GLN A 112 -8.59 -2.92 16.86
CA GLN A 112 -7.17 -2.63 17.09
C GLN A 112 -6.72 -1.32 16.43
N TYR A 113 -7.10 -1.10 15.17
CA TYR A 113 -6.78 0.14 14.45
C TYR A 113 -7.40 1.37 15.13
N LEU A 114 -8.68 1.29 15.50
CA LEU A 114 -9.38 2.39 16.18
C LEU A 114 -8.81 2.66 17.58
N GLU A 115 -8.40 1.62 18.31
CA GLU A 115 -7.71 1.75 19.59
C GLU A 115 -6.34 2.41 19.42
N LEU A 116 -5.57 2.04 18.40
CA LEU A 116 -4.30 2.67 18.07
C LEU A 116 -4.49 4.18 17.78
N VAL A 117 -5.45 4.53 16.92
CA VAL A 117 -5.77 5.94 16.62
C VAL A 117 -6.16 6.68 17.90
N THR A 118 -7.01 6.10 18.73
CA THR A 118 -7.45 6.68 20.01
C THR A 118 -6.26 6.90 20.96
N SER A 119 -5.38 5.90 21.10
CA SER A 119 -4.17 5.98 21.92
C SER A 119 -3.26 7.12 21.46
N ARG A 120 -3.07 7.27 20.14
CA ARG A 120 -2.28 8.36 19.56
C ARG A 120 -2.94 9.73 19.73
N LEU A 121 -4.26 9.84 19.58
CA LEU A 121 -4.97 11.10 19.87
C LEU A 121 -4.75 11.53 21.33
N ARG A 122 -4.58 10.57 22.25
CA ARG A 122 -4.34 10.83 23.67
C ARG A 122 -2.87 11.04 24.04
N SER A 123 -1.91 10.72 23.15
CA SER A 123 -0.48 10.83 23.46
C SER A 123 -0.01 12.28 23.50
N SER A 124 -0.37 13.08 22.49
CA SER A 124 0.10 14.46 22.38
C SER A 124 -0.83 15.33 21.53
N TRP A 125 -0.82 16.65 21.76
CA TRP A 125 -1.52 17.61 20.89
C TRP A 125 -0.96 17.62 19.46
N ILE A 126 0.32 17.26 19.31
CA ILE A 126 0.99 17.11 18.02
C ILE A 126 0.40 15.93 17.25
N ALA A 127 0.22 14.78 17.91
CA ALA A 127 -0.43 13.61 17.30
C ALA A 127 -1.85 13.95 16.84
N ARG A 128 -2.60 14.73 17.62
CA ARG A 128 -3.92 15.24 17.22
C ARG A 128 -3.87 16.06 15.94
N LEU A 129 -2.91 16.99 15.82
CA LEU A 129 -2.74 17.78 14.61
C LEU A 129 -2.31 16.93 13.41
N ALA A 130 -1.38 16.00 13.61
CA ALA A 130 -0.96 15.08 12.57
C ALA A 130 -2.14 14.25 12.06
N ILE A 131 -2.91 13.62 12.95
CA ILE A 131 -4.07 12.81 12.56
C ILE A 131 -5.14 13.66 11.87
N LEU A 132 -5.39 14.89 12.34
CA LEU A 132 -6.32 15.81 11.66
C LEU A 132 -5.86 16.17 10.24
N LEU A 133 -4.55 16.42 10.05
CA LEU A 133 -3.98 16.71 8.74
C LEU A 133 -4.08 15.49 7.82
N ASP A 134 -3.79 14.29 8.33
CA ASP A 134 -3.92 13.02 7.59
C ASP A 134 -5.37 12.80 7.12
N ALA A 135 -6.31 12.93 8.06
CA ALA A 135 -7.75 12.85 7.81
C ALA A 135 -8.16 13.83 6.70
N ARG A 136 -7.71 15.08 6.78
CA ARG A 136 -8.08 16.10 5.80
C ARG A 136 -7.46 15.85 4.42
N VAL A 137 -6.22 15.38 4.37
CA VAL A 137 -5.59 14.95 3.11
C VAL A 137 -6.43 13.86 2.46
N CYS A 138 -6.73 12.78 3.21
CA CYS A 138 -7.54 11.66 2.74
C CYS A 138 -8.93 12.10 2.26
N GLU A 139 -9.63 12.92 3.04
CA GLU A 139 -10.95 13.48 2.68
C GLU A 139 -10.89 14.24 1.35
N SER A 140 -9.91 15.12 1.19
CA SER A 140 -9.81 15.92 -0.05
C SER A 140 -9.42 15.09 -1.28
N ILE A 141 -8.69 13.99 -1.10
CA ILE A 141 -8.42 13.02 -2.17
C ILE A 141 -9.75 12.36 -2.60
N ILE A 142 -10.55 11.93 -1.63
CA ILE A 142 -11.86 11.31 -1.87
C ILE A 142 -12.79 12.27 -2.61
N GLU A 143 -12.91 13.50 -2.11
CA GLU A 143 -13.76 14.55 -2.67
C GLU A 143 -13.25 15.13 -4.00
N ASP A 144 -12.07 14.71 -4.48
CA ASP A 144 -11.41 15.28 -5.66
C ASP A 144 -11.11 16.79 -5.53
N THR A 145 -10.93 17.26 -4.29
CA THR A 145 -10.60 18.66 -3.93
C THR A 145 -9.13 18.82 -3.50
N PHE A 146 -8.32 17.78 -3.69
CA PHE A 146 -6.92 17.73 -3.24
C PHE A 146 -6.05 18.84 -3.89
N GLN A 147 -5.39 19.64 -3.05
CA GLN A 147 -4.49 20.72 -3.46
C GLN A 147 -3.07 20.43 -2.95
N PRO A 148 -2.21 19.77 -3.76
CA PRO A 148 -0.90 19.29 -3.30
C PRO A 148 -0.02 20.37 -2.66
N HIS A 149 0.01 21.57 -3.27
CA HIS A 149 0.82 22.69 -2.80
C HIS A 149 0.39 23.24 -1.43
N LEU A 150 -0.92 23.21 -1.14
CA LEU A 150 -1.45 23.64 0.16
C LEU A 150 -1.02 22.66 1.25
N TYR A 151 -1.20 21.37 0.99
CA TYR A 151 -0.85 20.33 1.95
C TYR A 151 0.67 20.20 2.13
N ASP A 152 1.47 20.33 1.08
CA ASP A 152 2.93 20.32 1.17
C ASP A 152 3.44 21.42 2.09
N ARG A 153 2.91 22.65 1.94
CA ARG A 153 3.21 23.76 2.83
C ARG A 153 2.82 23.45 4.28
N LEU A 154 1.60 22.96 4.51
CA LEU A 154 1.11 22.67 5.87
C LEU A 154 1.86 21.54 6.54
N ILE A 155 2.26 20.51 5.78
CA ILE A 155 3.12 19.43 6.26
C ILE A 155 4.50 19.99 6.63
N GLY A 156 5.05 20.91 5.83
CA GLY A 156 6.30 21.61 6.14
C GLY A 156 6.22 22.45 7.42
N ASP A 157 5.15 23.23 7.58
CA ASP A 157 4.90 24.03 8.78
C ASP A 157 4.76 23.14 10.02
N LEU A 158 4.03 22.02 9.91
CA LEU A 158 3.89 21.03 10.97
C LEU A 158 5.22 20.35 11.30
N GLU A 159 6.03 20.01 10.30
CA GLU A 159 7.37 19.45 10.50
C GLU A 159 8.29 20.40 11.27
N VAL A 160 8.27 21.70 10.93
CA VAL A 160 9.05 22.71 11.66
C VAL A 160 8.57 22.83 13.11
N ALA A 161 7.25 22.85 13.33
CA ALA A 161 6.68 22.89 14.67
C ALA A 161 7.07 21.63 15.47
N ILE A 162 6.99 20.46 14.84
CA ILE A 162 7.38 19.18 15.43
C ILE A 162 8.86 19.17 15.76
N LYS A 163 9.76 19.57 14.85
CA LYS A 163 11.21 19.66 15.14
C LYS A 163 11.52 20.63 16.28
N THR A 164 10.76 21.71 16.40
CA THR A 164 10.93 22.69 17.48
C THR A 164 10.53 22.12 18.83
N VAL A 165 9.44 21.34 18.88
CA VAL A 165 8.95 20.71 20.12
C VAL A 165 9.73 19.44 20.47
N LEU A 166 10.08 18.64 19.45
CA LEU A 166 10.82 17.39 19.53
C LEU A 166 12.33 17.55 19.49
N ALA A 167 12.87 18.76 19.67
CA ALA A 167 14.31 18.95 19.93
C ALA A 167 14.83 18.09 21.10
N TRP A 168 13.93 17.45 21.86
CA TRP A 168 14.18 16.58 22.99
C TRP A 168 13.88 15.09 22.74
N ASP A 169 13.11 14.71 21.70
CA ASP A 169 12.79 13.30 21.39
C ASP A 169 12.53 13.06 19.88
N PRO A 170 13.56 12.70 19.11
CA PRO A 170 13.41 12.37 17.69
C PRO A 170 12.73 11.02 17.41
N THR A 171 12.45 10.19 18.43
CA THR A 171 11.79 8.87 18.25
C THR A 171 10.26 8.93 18.28
N SER A 172 9.69 10.14 18.37
CA SER A 172 8.25 10.35 18.45
C SER A 172 7.54 9.72 17.24
N PRO A 173 6.52 8.86 17.45
CA PRO A 173 5.68 8.29 16.38
C PRO A 173 5.14 9.34 15.38
N GLU A 174 4.98 10.58 15.82
CA GLU A 174 4.50 11.73 15.07
C GLU A 174 5.42 12.09 13.87
N ALA A 175 6.73 11.85 13.97
CA ALA A 175 7.66 12.07 12.85
C ALA A 175 7.37 11.14 11.65
N TYR A 176 6.87 9.93 11.91
CA TYR A 176 6.47 8.98 10.87
C TYR A 176 5.17 9.37 10.19
N CYS A 177 4.20 9.93 10.93
CA CYS A 177 2.96 10.43 10.32
C CYS A 177 3.27 11.52 9.28
N ILE A 178 4.16 12.46 9.60
CA ILE A 178 4.61 13.47 8.64
C ILE A 178 5.24 12.82 7.41
N THR A 179 6.15 11.87 7.62
CA THR A 179 6.85 11.18 6.53
C THR A 179 5.84 10.48 5.62
N ALA A 180 4.87 9.74 6.20
CA ALA A 180 3.82 9.08 5.45
C ALA A 180 2.98 10.09 4.65
N MET A 181 2.56 11.22 5.23
CA MET A 181 1.83 12.26 4.50
C MET A 181 2.65 12.85 3.35
N LYS A 182 3.95 13.09 3.54
CA LYS A 182 4.84 13.58 2.48
C LYS A 182 4.90 12.61 1.30
N THR A 183 4.84 11.30 1.55
CA THR A 183 4.78 10.31 0.45
C THR A 183 3.48 10.37 -0.34
N VAL A 184 2.35 10.75 0.28
CA VAL A 184 1.05 10.88 -0.38
C VAL A 184 0.92 12.21 -1.12
N VAL A 185 1.43 13.29 -0.52
CA VAL A 185 1.22 14.67 -1.01
C VAL A 185 2.28 15.10 -2.03
N GLY A 186 3.53 14.68 -1.81
CA GLY A 186 4.67 15.08 -2.63
C GLY A 186 4.68 14.45 -4.02
N PRO A 187 5.48 15.00 -4.95
CA PRO A 187 5.78 14.32 -6.19
C PRO A 187 6.60 13.05 -5.96
N SER A 188 6.41 12.05 -6.85
CA SER A 188 7.15 10.79 -6.75
C SER A 188 8.66 11.01 -6.81
N SER A 189 9.14 12.06 -7.48
CA SER A 189 10.55 12.47 -7.50
C SER A 189 11.15 12.72 -6.11
N ASN A 190 10.33 13.16 -5.15
CA ASN A 190 10.80 13.51 -3.81
C ASN A 190 10.75 12.31 -2.85
N MET A 191 10.16 11.17 -3.25
CA MET A 191 9.94 10.06 -2.32
C MET A 191 11.23 9.46 -1.78
N ILE A 192 12.26 9.35 -2.60
CA ILE A 192 13.58 8.88 -2.13
C ILE A 192 14.19 9.86 -1.13
N GLN A 193 14.10 11.17 -1.37
CA GLN A 193 14.60 12.18 -0.42
C GLN A 193 13.81 12.16 0.89
N VAL A 194 12.48 11.98 0.82
CA VAL A 194 11.62 11.84 2.00
C VAL A 194 12.03 10.60 2.79
N LEU A 195 12.23 9.45 2.14
CA LEU A 195 12.71 8.23 2.78
C LEU A 195 14.08 8.44 3.42
N GLN A 196 15.06 8.96 2.67
CA GLN A 196 16.40 9.28 3.18
C GLN A 196 16.35 10.17 4.42
N SER A 197 15.49 11.19 4.42
CA SER A 197 15.33 12.10 5.56
C SER A 197 14.71 11.41 6.78
N ALA A 198 13.89 10.37 6.57
CA ALA A 198 13.22 9.62 7.61
C ALA A 198 14.03 8.41 8.10
N THR A 199 15.00 7.91 7.31
CA THR A 199 15.84 6.76 7.67
C THR A 199 16.51 6.87 9.04
N PRO A 200 17.10 8.02 9.45
CA PRO A 200 17.71 8.12 10.78
C PRO A 200 16.70 7.93 11.91
N THR A 201 15.50 8.49 11.76
CA THR A 201 14.41 8.32 12.73
C THR A 201 13.90 6.88 12.74
N PHE A 202 13.77 6.28 11.55
CA PHE A 202 13.47 4.86 11.38
C PHE A 202 14.39 3.95 12.19
N LEU A 203 15.70 4.09 11.96
CA LEU A 203 16.71 3.29 12.63
C LEU A 203 16.69 3.55 14.14
N GLN A 204 16.63 4.80 14.58
CA GLN A 204 16.62 5.13 16.00
C GLN A 204 15.45 4.48 16.74
N THR A 205 14.23 4.52 16.18
CA THR A 205 13.06 3.86 16.77
C THR A 205 13.20 2.35 16.78
N ALA A 206 13.70 1.75 15.69
CA ALA A 206 13.92 0.31 15.61
C ALA A 206 14.93 -0.18 16.67
N TYR A 207 16.06 0.53 16.83
CA TYR A 207 17.06 0.20 17.85
C TYR A 207 16.61 0.53 19.28
N SER A 208 15.64 1.42 19.46
CA SER A 208 15.05 1.73 20.78
C SER A 208 13.97 0.73 21.22
N CYS A 209 13.68 -0.28 20.39
CA CYS A 209 12.65 -1.30 20.63
C CYS A 209 13.31 -2.67 20.84
N PRO A 210 13.67 -3.06 22.08
CA PRO A 210 14.34 -4.33 22.35
C PRO A 210 13.54 -5.55 21.87
N GLU A 211 12.21 -5.46 21.88
CA GLU A 211 11.32 -6.55 21.45
C GLU A 211 11.46 -6.91 19.97
N LEU A 212 11.98 -5.98 19.15
CA LEU A 212 12.23 -6.21 17.74
C LEU A 212 13.34 -7.24 17.50
N TRP A 213 14.29 -7.33 18.43
CA TRP A 213 15.53 -8.08 18.28
C TRP A 213 15.43 -9.43 18.97
N ALA A 214 15.60 -10.52 18.22
CA ALA A 214 15.74 -11.83 18.84
C ALA A 214 17.15 -11.95 19.46
N ASN A 215 17.32 -12.83 20.45
CA ASN A 215 18.59 -12.97 21.20
C ASN A 215 19.84 -13.27 20.35
N ASN A 216 19.67 -13.68 19.08
CA ASN A 216 20.76 -14.00 18.14
C ASN A 216 20.67 -13.21 16.82
N SER A 217 19.86 -12.14 16.76
CA SER A 217 19.74 -11.33 15.54
C SER A 217 21.03 -10.53 15.29
N ASP A 218 21.45 -10.46 14.02
CA ASP A 218 22.50 -9.54 13.63
C ASP A 218 21.97 -8.10 13.71
N SER A 219 22.56 -7.31 14.60
CA SER A 219 22.18 -5.91 14.83
C SER A 219 22.36 -5.01 13.61
N THR A 220 23.05 -5.44 12.54
CA THR A 220 23.19 -4.65 11.32
C THR A 220 21.97 -4.71 10.40
N PHE A 221 21.05 -5.64 10.63
CA PHE A 221 19.86 -5.85 9.78
C PHE A 221 18.59 -5.68 10.60
N ILE A 222 17.60 -4.94 10.07
CA ILE A 222 16.31 -4.78 10.72
C ILE A 222 15.45 -6.05 10.52
N PRO A 223 15.00 -6.73 11.59
CA PRO A 223 14.16 -7.92 11.47
C PRO A 223 12.78 -7.59 10.88
N LEU A 224 12.64 -7.76 9.56
CA LEU A 224 11.50 -7.23 8.80
C LEU A 224 10.17 -7.89 9.20
N LEU A 225 10.17 -9.19 9.49
CA LEU A 225 8.97 -9.85 9.98
C LEU A 225 8.52 -9.28 11.34
N ASN A 226 9.47 -9.00 12.23
CA ASN A 226 9.16 -8.55 13.59
C ASN A 226 8.59 -7.13 13.59
N THR A 227 8.93 -6.28 12.61
CA THR A 227 8.30 -4.95 12.49
C THR A 227 6.80 -5.08 12.30
N ALA A 228 6.35 -6.13 11.57
CA ALA A 228 4.95 -6.36 11.25
C ALA A 228 4.19 -7.09 12.36
N VAL A 229 4.86 -8.00 13.07
CA VAL A 229 4.27 -8.78 14.18
C VAL A 229 4.06 -7.93 15.43
N LEU A 230 4.96 -7.00 15.74
CA LEU A 230 4.88 -6.17 16.95
C LEU A 230 3.86 -5.03 16.86
N GLU A 231 2.96 -5.05 15.85
CA GLU A 231 1.95 -4.02 15.60
C GLU A 231 2.52 -2.59 15.52
N ARG A 232 3.82 -2.48 15.20
CA ARG A 232 4.50 -1.20 14.93
C ARG A 232 4.25 -0.80 13.48
N HIS A 233 3.02 -0.38 13.21
CA HIS A 233 2.57 -0.07 11.86
C HIS A 233 3.46 0.96 11.16
N GLU A 234 4.06 1.89 11.89
CA GLU A 234 4.99 2.88 11.33
C GLU A 234 6.25 2.22 10.75
N LEU A 235 6.85 1.26 11.47
CA LEU A 235 8.07 0.59 11.04
C LEU A 235 7.80 -0.29 9.81
N THR A 236 6.71 -1.04 9.81
CA THR A 236 6.33 -1.88 8.66
C THR A 236 5.94 -1.04 7.46
N THR A 237 5.24 0.07 7.68
CA THR A 237 4.90 1.01 6.61
C THR A 237 6.17 1.59 5.98
N PHE A 238 7.14 2.01 6.79
CA PHE A 238 8.42 2.50 6.27
C PHE A 238 9.12 1.43 5.44
N ALA A 239 9.26 0.21 5.98
CA ALA A 239 9.92 -0.88 5.28
C ALA A 239 9.24 -1.25 3.95
N PHE A 240 7.91 -1.25 3.92
CA PHE A 240 7.17 -1.43 2.68
C PHE A 240 7.44 -0.33 1.66
N ILE A 241 7.36 0.95 2.06
CA ILE A 241 7.60 2.06 1.15
C ILE A 241 9.04 2.04 0.65
N ASP A 242 10.02 1.74 1.51
CA ASP A 242 11.43 1.60 1.15
C ASP A 242 11.64 0.50 0.10
N CYS A 243 11.14 -0.71 0.35
CA CYS A 243 11.25 -1.84 -0.58
C CYS A 243 10.56 -1.57 -1.93
N ILE A 244 9.38 -0.94 -1.90
CA ILE A 244 8.65 -0.57 -3.12
C ILE A 244 9.38 0.53 -3.87
N CYS A 245 9.90 1.55 -3.18
CA CYS A 245 10.66 2.61 -3.81
C CYS A 245 11.95 2.06 -4.43
N ALA A 246 12.66 1.18 -3.73
CA ALA A 246 13.84 0.52 -4.27
C ALA A 246 13.53 -0.19 -5.60
N MET A 247 12.42 -0.92 -5.68
CA MET A 247 11.99 -1.57 -6.92
C MET A 247 11.56 -0.56 -7.99
N VAL A 248 10.60 0.32 -7.68
CA VAL A 248 9.96 1.22 -8.63
C VAL A 248 10.94 2.24 -9.19
N PHE A 249 11.81 2.79 -8.35
CA PHE A 249 12.85 3.71 -8.80
C PHE A 249 14.10 2.96 -9.27
N GLY A 250 14.25 1.66 -9.04
CA GLY A 250 15.48 0.95 -9.42
C GLY A 250 16.72 1.50 -8.70
N VAL A 251 16.56 1.91 -7.45
CA VAL A 251 17.63 2.41 -6.55
C VAL A 251 17.79 1.47 -5.36
N PRO A 252 18.94 1.46 -4.67
CA PRO A 252 19.09 0.69 -3.44
C PRO A 252 18.05 1.07 -2.37
N GLN A 253 17.64 0.08 -1.60
CA GLN A 253 16.87 0.29 -0.38
C GLN A 253 17.67 1.12 0.63
N GLN A 254 16.98 1.89 1.47
CA GLN A 254 17.60 2.76 2.46
C GLN A 254 18.09 1.99 3.68
N VAL A 255 17.48 0.85 3.98
CA VAL A 255 17.82 0.03 5.13
C VAL A 255 18.01 -1.42 4.73
N ASP A 256 18.91 -2.08 5.45
CA ASP A 256 19.16 -3.50 5.30
C ASP A 256 18.22 -4.31 6.19
N TYR A 257 17.42 -5.15 5.56
CA TYR A 257 16.42 -5.98 6.22
C TYR A 257 16.92 -7.41 6.41
N ASP A 258 16.65 -7.99 7.57
CA ASP A 258 16.77 -9.43 7.81
C ASP A 258 15.47 -10.12 7.39
N THR A 259 15.58 -11.02 6.41
CA THR A 259 14.49 -11.80 5.83
C THR A 259 14.56 -13.29 6.21
N SER A 260 15.50 -13.69 7.07
CA SER A 260 15.80 -15.10 7.39
C SER A 260 14.72 -15.83 8.21
N THR A 261 13.64 -15.14 8.60
CA THR A 261 12.65 -15.71 9.53
C THR A 261 11.69 -16.67 8.81
N ASN A 262 11.60 -17.91 9.33
CA ASN A 262 11.06 -19.06 8.59
C ASN A 262 9.53 -19.23 8.61
N SER A 263 8.77 -18.42 9.34
CA SER A 263 7.31 -18.57 9.34
C SER A 263 6.59 -17.27 9.67
N CYS A 264 5.85 -16.75 8.70
CA CYS A 264 4.84 -15.72 8.95
C CYS A 264 3.72 -16.28 9.83
N PRO A 265 3.11 -15.46 10.70
CA PRO A 265 1.96 -15.88 11.50
C PRO A 265 0.80 -16.44 10.66
N VAL A 266 -0.02 -17.28 11.30
CA VAL A 266 -1.25 -17.80 10.69
C VAL A 266 -2.32 -16.73 10.77
N GLY A 267 -2.48 -15.94 9.70
CA GLY A 267 -3.52 -14.92 9.57
C GLY A 267 -3.01 -13.65 8.90
N PRO A 268 -3.91 -12.82 8.34
CA PRO A 268 -3.49 -11.57 7.71
C PRO A 268 -2.97 -10.60 8.77
N LEU A 269 -1.76 -10.07 8.55
CA LEU A 269 -1.23 -8.99 9.38
C LEU A 269 -1.99 -7.68 9.06
N PRO A 270 -2.13 -6.76 10.01
CA PRO A 270 -2.83 -5.50 9.75
C PRO A 270 -2.28 -4.69 8.56
N PHE A 271 -0.98 -4.84 8.29
CA PHE A 271 -0.35 -4.25 7.12
C PHE A 271 -0.95 -4.77 5.79
N GLU A 272 -1.33 -6.05 5.70
CA GLU A 272 -1.70 -6.70 4.44
C GLU A 272 -3.00 -6.16 3.85
N TRP A 273 -4.01 -5.82 4.66
CA TRP A 273 -5.28 -5.28 4.15
C TRP A 273 -5.13 -3.85 3.64
N SER A 274 -4.23 -3.06 4.26
CA SER A 274 -4.01 -1.66 3.88
C SER A 274 -3.23 -1.52 2.57
N HIS A 275 -2.35 -2.48 2.26
CA HIS A 275 -1.47 -2.44 1.09
C HIS A 275 -1.78 -3.50 0.04
N GLY A 276 -2.63 -4.47 0.34
CA GLY A 276 -2.90 -5.61 -0.52
C GLY A 276 -1.68 -6.50 -0.75
N CYS A 277 -0.62 -6.39 0.06
CA CYS A 277 0.61 -7.16 -0.10
C CYS A 277 0.76 -8.13 1.06
N PRO A 278 0.72 -9.46 0.81
CA PRO A 278 1.15 -10.46 1.78
C PRO A 278 2.55 -10.19 2.31
N MET A 279 2.77 -10.47 3.59
CA MET A 279 4.06 -10.21 4.23
C MET A 279 5.20 -11.01 3.59
N GLU A 280 4.94 -12.23 3.10
CA GLU A 280 5.94 -13.04 2.39
C GLU A 280 6.45 -12.35 1.13
N PHE A 281 5.59 -11.62 0.43
CA PHE A 281 5.99 -10.90 -0.78
C PHE A 281 6.79 -9.64 -0.46
N LEU A 282 6.57 -9.02 0.69
CA LEU A 282 7.45 -7.95 1.18
C LEU A 282 8.85 -8.49 1.54
N LEU A 283 8.92 -9.64 2.22
CA LEU A 283 10.19 -10.32 2.51
C LEU A 283 10.94 -10.66 1.20
N LEU A 284 10.25 -11.30 0.24
CA LEU A 284 10.85 -11.65 -1.05
C LEU A 284 11.24 -10.42 -1.87
N LEU A 285 10.46 -9.34 -1.82
CA LEU A 285 10.82 -8.09 -2.48
C LEU A 285 12.13 -7.51 -1.93
N ALA A 286 12.31 -7.51 -0.60
CA ALA A 286 13.55 -7.08 0.03
C ALA A 286 14.74 -7.95 -0.42
N GLU A 287 14.56 -9.29 -0.50
CA GLU A 287 15.59 -10.20 -1.03
C GLU A 287 15.92 -9.92 -2.50
N ILE A 288 14.92 -9.72 -3.36
CA ILE A 288 15.12 -9.41 -4.79
C ILE A 288 15.89 -8.09 -4.95
N ASN A 289 15.55 -7.07 -4.17
CA ASN A 289 16.26 -5.78 -4.17
C ASN A 289 17.73 -5.98 -3.76
N ALA A 290 17.99 -6.73 -2.69
CA ALA A 290 19.36 -7.06 -2.30
C ALA A 290 20.09 -7.80 -3.43
N CYS A 291 19.49 -8.83 -4.05
CA CYS A 291 20.07 -9.59 -5.17
C CYS A 291 20.48 -8.67 -6.33
N ARG A 292 19.58 -7.78 -6.74
CA ARG A 292 19.82 -6.82 -7.82
C ARG A 292 21.04 -5.93 -7.50
N ASP A 293 21.16 -5.51 -6.24
CA ASP A 293 22.22 -4.61 -5.77
C ASP A 293 23.53 -5.33 -5.45
N LYS A 294 23.59 -6.66 -5.62
CA LYS A 294 24.78 -7.52 -5.45
C LYS A 294 25.45 -7.38 -4.07
N ARG A 295 24.64 -7.27 -3.01
CA ARG A 295 25.18 -7.29 -1.64
C ARG A 295 25.90 -8.63 -1.34
N PRO A 296 26.83 -8.67 -0.39
CA PRO A 296 27.47 -9.91 0.07
C PRO A 296 26.45 -10.87 0.70
N ASP A 297 26.76 -12.17 0.69
CA ASP A 297 26.01 -13.21 1.41
C ASP A 297 24.52 -13.35 1.05
N ILE A 298 24.13 -12.88 -0.14
CA ILE A 298 22.76 -12.99 -0.62
C ILE A 298 22.48 -14.41 -1.11
N ARG A 299 21.30 -14.88 -0.72
CA ARG A 299 20.61 -16.06 -1.24
C ARG A 299 20.63 -16.17 -2.77
N ASP A 300 20.77 -17.38 -3.30
CA ASP A 300 20.65 -17.59 -4.75
C ASP A 300 19.24 -17.21 -5.22
N TRP A 301 19.17 -16.39 -6.26
CA TRP A 301 17.91 -15.94 -6.88
C TRP A 301 17.02 -17.12 -7.30
N ARG A 302 17.61 -18.29 -7.58
CA ARG A 302 16.87 -19.53 -7.87
C ARG A 302 16.02 -20.02 -6.71
N GLU A 303 16.45 -19.79 -5.48
CA GLU A 303 15.67 -20.14 -4.30
C GLU A 303 14.47 -19.21 -4.13
N ILE A 304 14.64 -17.92 -4.45
CA ILE A 304 13.55 -16.93 -4.51
C ILE A 304 12.55 -17.30 -5.61
N GLU A 305 13.04 -17.63 -6.81
CA GLU A 305 12.23 -18.11 -7.93
C GLU A 305 11.42 -19.35 -7.51
N HIS A 306 12.08 -20.33 -6.88
CA HIS A 306 11.44 -21.55 -6.40
C HIS A 306 10.30 -21.23 -5.43
N GLN A 307 10.55 -20.37 -4.43
CA GLN A 307 9.52 -19.97 -3.48
C GLN A 307 8.33 -19.29 -4.15
N LEU A 308 8.56 -18.36 -5.09
CA LEU A 308 7.50 -17.68 -5.84
C LEU A 308 6.71 -18.63 -6.76
N VAL A 309 7.36 -19.65 -7.32
CA VAL A 309 6.70 -20.63 -8.21
C VAL A 309 5.89 -21.65 -7.42
N THR A 310 6.39 -22.10 -6.27
CA THR A 310 5.70 -23.08 -5.41
C THR A 310 4.72 -22.45 -4.43
N TRP A 311 4.69 -21.12 -4.34
CA TRP A 311 3.80 -20.41 -3.45
C TRP A 311 2.33 -20.75 -3.77
N LEU A 312 1.55 -20.98 -2.71
CA LEU A 312 0.13 -21.27 -2.79
C LEU A 312 -0.65 -20.12 -2.18
N ALA A 313 -1.74 -19.76 -2.87
CA ALA A 313 -2.64 -18.74 -2.37
C ALA A 313 -3.21 -19.14 -1.02
N ARG A 314 -3.20 -18.19 -0.10
CA ARG A 314 -3.77 -18.37 1.23
C ARG A 314 -5.21 -17.90 1.18
N PRO A 315 -6.19 -18.80 1.41
CA PRO A 315 -7.55 -18.35 1.66
C PRO A 315 -7.50 -17.37 2.83
N CYS A 316 -7.98 -16.14 2.63
CA CYS A 316 -8.16 -15.24 3.76
C CYS A 316 -9.12 -15.93 4.74
N GLN A 317 -8.87 -15.81 6.04
CA GLN A 317 -9.92 -16.12 7.02
C GLN A 317 -11.01 -15.07 6.79
N HIS A 318 -12.04 -15.46 6.06
CA HIS A 318 -13.12 -14.56 5.70
C HIS A 318 -13.96 -14.30 6.95
N ASP A 319 -14.06 -13.03 7.35
CA ASP A 319 -15.15 -12.59 8.21
C ASP A 319 -16.47 -12.71 7.41
N GLU A 320 -17.60 -12.88 8.10
CA GLU A 320 -18.95 -12.94 7.50
C GLU A 320 -19.29 -11.68 6.68
N THR A 321 -18.48 -10.62 6.85
CA THR A 321 -18.63 -9.31 6.20
C THR A 321 -18.06 -9.24 4.77
N TRP A 322 -17.22 -10.20 4.35
CA TRP A 322 -16.63 -10.18 3.01
C TRP A 322 -17.58 -10.77 1.96
N GLU A 323 -17.87 -10.00 0.92
CA GLU A 323 -18.57 -10.51 -0.25
C GLU A 323 -17.67 -11.49 -1.03
N SER A 324 -18.29 -12.42 -1.76
CA SER A 324 -17.55 -13.39 -2.59
C SER A 324 -16.66 -12.73 -3.64
N CYS A 325 -17.03 -11.54 -4.13
CA CYS A 325 -16.23 -10.74 -5.05
C CYS A 325 -14.93 -10.23 -4.39
N MET A 326 -14.98 -9.85 -3.11
CA MET A 326 -13.81 -9.39 -2.35
C MET A 326 -12.82 -10.53 -2.12
N ALA A 327 -13.33 -11.73 -1.82
CA ALA A 327 -12.50 -12.92 -1.70
C ALA A 327 -11.76 -13.25 -3.00
N VAL A 328 -12.46 -13.18 -4.15
CA VAL A 328 -11.85 -13.36 -5.48
C VAL A 328 -10.82 -12.27 -5.76
N ALA A 329 -11.14 -11.02 -5.48
CA ALA A 329 -10.23 -9.90 -5.67
C ALA A 329 -8.98 -10.02 -4.79
N TRP A 330 -9.11 -10.49 -3.56
CA TRP A 330 -7.97 -10.74 -2.68
C TRP A 330 -7.02 -11.79 -3.26
N LEU A 331 -7.56 -12.93 -3.69
CA LEU A 331 -6.76 -13.97 -4.36
C LEU A 331 -6.08 -13.45 -5.63
N ALA A 332 -6.79 -12.64 -6.42
CA ALA A 332 -6.24 -12.01 -7.61
C ALA A 332 -5.11 -11.04 -7.26
N VAL A 333 -5.25 -10.23 -6.20
CA VAL A 333 -4.18 -9.35 -5.72
C VAL A 333 -2.96 -10.16 -5.31
N GLN A 334 -3.11 -11.22 -4.52
CA GLN A 334 -1.96 -12.03 -4.11
C GLN A 334 -1.26 -12.67 -5.32
N GLU A 335 -2.02 -13.28 -6.23
CA GLU A 335 -1.45 -13.87 -7.45
C GLU A 335 -0.78 -12.81 -8.34
N SER A 336 -1.34 -11.60 -8.40
CA SER A 336 -0.75 -10.49 -9.15
C SER A 336 0.59 -10.03 -8.57
N TRP A 337 0.75 -10.04 -7.24
CA TRP A 337 2.03 -9.78 -6.58
C TRP A 337 3.05 -10.85 -6.92
N ARG A 338 2.69 -12.13 -6.80
CA ARG A 338 3.55 -13.26 -7.16
C ARG A 338 4.09 -13.15 -8.58
N LEU A 339 3.22 -12.86 -9.55
CA LEU A 339 3.58 -12.68 -10.96
C LEU A 339 4.44 -11.44 -11.19
N THR A 340 4.17 -10.36 -10.46
CA THR A 340 4.96 -9.11 -10.53
C THR A 340 6.38 -9.32 -10.01
N LEU A 341 6.53 -10.00 -8.87
CA LEU A 341 7.84 -10.31 -8.29
C LEU A 341 8.64 -11.26 -9.18
N LEU A 342 7.99 -12.25 -9.82
CA LEU A 342 8.66 -13.11 -10.81
C LEU A 342 9.18 -12.32 -12.01
N ALA A 343 8.35 -11.44 -12.58
CA ALA A 343 8.78 -10.60 -13.69
C ALA A 343 9.93 -9.66 -13.29
N TYR A 344 9.84 -9.06 -12.09
CA TYR A 344 10.89 -8.21 -11.54
C TYR A 344 12.20 -8.97 -11.33
N LEU A 345 12.14 -10.15 -10.71
CA LEU A 345 13.29 -11.03 -10.50
C LEU A 345 14.00 -11.34 -11.81
N TYR A 346 13.26 -11.75 -12.84
CA TYR A 346 13.85 -12.07 -14.14
C TYR A 346 14.52 -10.87 -14.79
N LEU A 347 13.84 -9.71 -14.82
CA LEU A 347 14.38 -8.51 -15.45
C LEU A 347 15.59 -7.95 -14.69
N ALA A 348 15.44 -7.74 -13.38
CA ALA A 348 16.39 -6.96 -12.59
C ALA A 348 17.57 -7.78 -12.06
N VAL A 349 17.37 -9.08 -11.77
CA VAL A 349 18.40 -9.94 -11.20
C VAL A 349 18.98 -10.87 -12.27
N CYS A 350 18.13 -11.54 -13.05
CA CYS A 350 18.60 -12.49 -14.06
C CYS A 350 19.10 -11.82 -15.35
N GLY A 351 18.88 -10.50 -15.49
CA GLY A 351 19.24 -9.74 -16.70
C GLY A 351 18.40 -10.13 -17.91
N ALA A 352 17.21 -10.69 -17.69
CA ALA A 352 16.31 -11.14 -18.73
C ALA A 352 15.81 -9.97 -19.58
N SER A 353 15.40 -10.30 -20.79
CA SER A 353 14.71 -9.39 -21.71
C SER A 353 13.19 -9.53 -21.60
N SER A 354 12.44 -8.46 -21.87
CA SER A 354 10.98 -8.48 -21.74
C SER A 354 10.30 -9.48 -22.68
N ASP A 355 10.93 -9.85 -23.80
CA ASP A 355 10.42 -10.84 -24.76
C ASP A 355 10.71 -12.30 -24.36
N GLU A 356 11.47 -12.54 -23.29
CA GLU A 356 11.73 -13.89 -22.83
C GLU A 356 10.42 -14.61 -22.48
N PRO A 357 10.28 -15.90 -22.84
CA PRO A 357 9.04 -16.64 -22.64
C PRO A 357 8.51 -16.63 -21.20
N ARG A 358 9.41 -16.67 -20.21
CA ARG A 358 9.04 -16.61 -18.78
C ARG A 358 8.44 -15.26 -18.40
N VAL A 359 9.04 -14.16 -18.84
CA VAL A 359 8.53 -12.81 -18.59
C VAL A 359 7.18 -12.63 -19.29
N GLN A 360 7.08 -13.00 -20.57
CA GLN A 360 5.83 -12.89 -21.33
C GLN A 360 4.68 -13.72 -20.73
N LEU A 361 4.98 -14.90 -20.17
CA LEU A 361 4.01 -15.71 -19.44
C LEU A 361 3.51 -14.98 -18.19
N CYS A 362 4.43 -14.44 -17.37
CA CYS A 362 4.08 -13.67 -16.18
C CYS A 362 3.17 -12.48 -16.53
N ILE A 363 3.52 -11.70 -17.55
CA ILE A 363 2.75 -10.51 -17.96
C ILE A 363 1.38 -10.87 -18.52
N SER A 364 1.30 -11.95 -19.31
CA SER A 364 0.03 -12.42 -19.86
C SER A 364 -0.91 -12.91 -18.75
N GLN A 365 -0.39 -13.67 -17.79
CA GLN A 365 -1.15 -14.12 -16.62
C GLN A 365 -1.55 -12.94 -15.72
N LEU A 366 -0.65 -11.98 -15.53
CA LEU A 366 -0.91 -10.81 -14.70
C LEU A 366 -2.07 -10.00 -15.25
N LEU A 367 -2.09 -9.74 -16.57
CA LEU A 367 -3.22 -9.09 -17.24
C LEU A 367 -4.52 -9.89 -17.12
N GLN A 368 -4.47 -11.23 -17.19
CA GLN A 368 -5.67 -12.05 -16.98
C GLN A 368 -6.18 -11.91 -15.55
N VAL A 369 -5.30 -11.99 -14.55
CA VAL A 369 -5.62 -11.91 -13.13
C VAL A 369 -6.24 -10.56 -12.79
N VAL A 370 -5.62 -9.44 -13.17
CA VAL A 370 -6.18 -8.11 -12.86
C VAL A 370 -7.52 -7.88 -13.56
N ASN A 371 -7.73 -8.45 -14.76
CA ASN A 371 -9.01 -8.37 -15.46
C ASN A 371 -10.11 -9.26 -14.85
N THR A 372 -9.76 -10.25 -14.00
CA THR A 372 -10.77 -11.05 -13.28
C THR A 372 -11.47 -10.24 -12.19
N VAL A 373 -10.78 -9.25 -11.63
CA VAL A 373 -11.33 -8.31 -10.67
C VAL A 373 -12.18 -7.32 -11.46
N LYS A 374 -13.46 -7.67 -11.63
CA LYS A 374 -14.43 -6.76 -12.24
C LYS A 374 -14.49 -5.50 -11.39
N ASN A 375 -14.41 -4.35 -12.05
CA ASN A 375 -14.94 -3.11 -11.51
C ASN A 375 -16.45 -3.31 -11.43
N TYR A 376 -16.94 -3.89 -10.33
CA TYR A 376 -18.34 -3.77 -10.01
C TYR A 376 -18.65 -2.28 -9.90
N ASP A 377 -19.83 -1.85 -10.35
CA ASP A 377 -20.25 -0.46 -10.43
C ASP A 377 -20.35 0.25 -9.05
N SER A 378 -19.72 -0.27 -8.00
CA SER A 378 -19.51 0.44 -6.75
C SER A 378 -18.36 1.43 -6.92
N PRO A 379 -18.63 2.74 -6.92
CA PRO A 379 -17.63 3.79 -7.11
C PRO A 379 -16.69 3.99 -5.90
N GLU A 380 -16.83 3.18 -4.86
CA GLU A 380 -16.34 3.54 -3.51
C GLU A 380 -14.97 2.94 -3.14
N GLY A 381 -14.47 1.92 -3.84
CA GLY A 381 -13.15 1.34 -3.55
C GLY A 381 -12.45 0.77 -4.77
N ASN A 382 -11.17 1.11 -4.95
CA ASN A 382 -10.33 0.57 -6.02
C ASN A 382 -9.26 -0.37 -5.45
N VAL A 383 -9.07 -1.50 -6.12
CA VAL A 383 -8.00 -2.44 -5.79
C VAL A 383 -6.65 -1.84 -6.19
N PRO A 384 -5.64 -1.83 -5.31
CA PRO A 384 -4.37 -1.18 -5.59
C PRO A 384 -3.47 -2.01 -6.53
N PHE A 385 -3.75 -1.96 -7.82
CA PHE A 385 -2.96 -2.64 -8.87
C PHE A 385 -1.83 -1.78 -9.47
N PHE A 386 -1.36 -0.75 -8.75
CA PHE A 386 -0.34 0.17 -9.25
C PHE A 386 0.91 -0.55 -9.76
N ILE A 387 1.52 -1.33 -8.87
CA ILE A 387 2.83 -1.97 -9.07
C ILE A 387 2.74 -3.02 -10.18
N GLN A 388 1.60 -3.69 -10.26
CA GLN A 388 1.24 -4.65 -11.28
C GLN A 388 1.16 -3.97 -12.65
N TYR A 389 0.42 -2.87 -12.77
CA TYR A 389 0.31 -2.14 -14.04
C TYR A 389 1.64 -1.51 -14.46
N LEU A 390 2.43 -1.01 -13.52
CA LEU A 390 3.77 -0.52 -13.81
C LEU A 390 4.65 -1.64 -14.38
N MET A 391 4.66 -2.83 -13.76
CA MET A 391 5.44 -3.97 -14.26
C MET A 391 4.97 -4.44 -15.65
N VAL A 392 3.66 -4.48 -15.89
CA VAL A 392 3.11 -4.75 -17.24
C VAL A 392 3.60 -3.69 -18.23
N GLY A 393 3.61 -2.41 -17.84
CA GLY A 393 4.07 -1.30 -18.67
C GLY A 393 5.53 -1.41 -19.04
N ILE A 394 6.39 -1.74 -18.08
CA ILE A 394 7.83 -1.97 -18.29
C ILE A 394 8.05 -3.09 -19.32
N CYS A 395 7.27 -4.16 -19.23
CA CYS A 395 7.40 -5.33 -20.10
C CYS A 395 6.57 -5.25 -21.40
N ALA A 396 5.88 -4.14 -21.67
CA ALA A 396 4.91 -4.06 -22.76
C ALA A 396 5.59 -3.91 -24.13
N ASN A 397 5.64 -5.02 -24.87
CA ASN A 397 6.05 -5.06 -26.28
C ASN A 397 4.89 -4.96 -27.29
N ARG A 398 3.64 -4.94 -26.82
CA ARG A 398 2.44 -4.82 -27.65
C ARG A 398 1.70 -3.53 -27.36
N GLU A 399 1.28 -2.84 -28.40
CA GLU A 399 0.54 -1.58 -28.30
C GLU A 399 -0.76 -1.71 -27.49
N ASN A 400 -1.44 -2.86 -27.59
CA ASN A 400 -2.62 -3.12 -26.77
C ASN A 400 -2.30 -3.13 -25.26
N HIS A 401 -1.17 -3.72 -24.86
CA HIS A 401 -0.76 -3.73 -23.45
C HIS A 401 -0.40 -2.31 -22.98
N ARG A 402 0.34 -1.55 -23.80
CA ARG A 402 0.69 -0.15 -23.53
C ARG A 402 -0.54 0.70 -23.29
N ARG A 403 -1.54 0.61 -24.18
CA ARG A 403 -2.81 1.33 -24.06
C ARG A 403 -3.58 0.98 -22.79
N ILE A 404 -3.64 -0.30 -22.42
CA ILE A 404 -4.30 -0.74 -21.18
C ILE A 404 -3.59 -0.10 -19.98
N VAL A 405 -2.27 -0.22 -19.89
CA VAL A 405 -1.48 0.33 -18.79
C VAL A 405 -1.63 1.85 -18.71
N TRP A 406 -1.47 2.54 -19.84
CA TRP A 406 -1.61 3.99 -19.93
C TRP A 406 -2.98 4.44 -19.41
N LYS A 407 -4.06 3.78 -19.83
CA LYS A 407 -5.42 4.09 -19.38
C LYS A 407 -5.58 3.93 -17.87
N GLN A 408 -5.03 2.87 -17.29
CA GLN A 408 -5.18 2.56 -15.87
C GLN A 408 -4.34 3.51 -15.00
N LEU A 409 -3.07 3.74 -15.37
CA LEU A 409 -2.18 4.63 -14.60
C LEU A 409 -2.56 6.12 -14.73
N SER A 410 -3.19 6.52 -15.84
CA SER A 410 -3.68 7.89 -16.04
C SER A 410 -5.02 8.18 -15.36
N ASN A 411 -5.72 7.14 -14.88
CA ASN A 411 -7.04 7.31 -14.30
C ASN A 411 -6.97 7.80 -12.85
N LYS A 412 -7.12 9.11 -12.64
CA LYS A 412 -7.05 9.73 -11.31
C LYS A 412 -8.01 9.13 -10.30
N SER A 413 -9.21 8.69 -10.70
CA SER A 413 -10.17 8.12 -9.76
C SER A 413 -9.75 6.75 -9.23
N GLN A 414 -9.06 5.95 -10.05
CA GLN A 414 -8.56 4.63 -9.66
C GLN A 414 -7.27 4.68 -8.85
N THR A 415 -6.50 5.76 -9.01
CA THR A 415 -5.17 5.92 -8.42
C THR A 415 -5.16 6.73 -7.13
N LYS A 416 -6.32 7.25 -6.69
CA LYS A 416 -6.49 8.13 -5.51
C LYS A 416 -5.80 7.63 -4.25
N PHE A 417 -5.90 6.34 -3.96
CA PHE A 417 -5.38 5.74 -2.73
C PHE A 417 -4.02 5.05 -2.90
N TRP A 418 -3.39 5.22 -4.05
CA TRP A 418 -2.07 4.64 -4.28
C TRP A 418 -1.03 5.51 -3.59
N ARG A 419 -0.17 4.90 -2.77
CA ARG A 419 0.90 5.60 -2.04
C ARG A 419 1.89 6.31 -2.97
N LEU A 420 2.02 5.80 -4.19
CA LEU A 420 2.79 6.38 -5.29
C LEU A 420 1.83 6.98 -6.30
N ARG A 421 2.10 8.22 -6.74
CA ARG A 421 1.29 8.87 -7.76
C ARG A 421 1.58 8.24 -9.12
N ALA A 422 0.78 7.25 -9.49
CA ALA A 422 0.95 6.51 -10.73
C ALA A 422 1.06 7.37 -11.99
N THR A 423 0.37 8.51 -12.00
CA THR A 423 0.44 9.47 -13.10
C THR A 423 1.86 9.97 -13.36
N ASP A 424 2.73 10.02 -12.35
CA ASP A 424 4.13 10.43 -12.51
C ASP A 424 4.94 9.40 -13.32
N PHE A 425 4.51 8.13 -13.36
CA PHE A 425 5.17 7.06 -14.10
C PHE A 425 4.67 6.92 -15.55
N VAL A 426 3.59 7.59 -15.93
CA VAL A 426 3.12 7.58 -17.34
C VAL A 426 4.17 8.18 -18.28
N PRO A 427 4.77 9.37 -18.00
CA PRO A 427 5.85 9.89 -18.83
C PRO A 427 7.10 9.00 -18.87
N VAL A 428 7.41 8.27 -17.78
CA VAL A 428 8.51 7.30 -17.75
C VAL A 428 8.27 6.17 -18.76
N LEU A 429 7.06 5.62 -18.76
CA LEU A 429 6.68 4.56 -19.70
C LEU A 429 6.59 5.07 -21.14
N ASP A 430 6.08 6.29 -21.35
CA ASP A 430 6.06 6.90 -22.68
C ASP A 430 7.48 7.08 -23.23
N HIS A 431 8.41 7.58 -22.42
CA HIS A 431 9.83 7.67 -22.80
C HIS A 431 10.41 6.29 -23.14
N LEU A 432 10.13 5.28 -22.32
CA LEU A 432 10.59 3.90 -22.53
C LEU A 432 10.05 3.31 -23.84
N TRP A 433 8.75 3.48 -24.12
CA TRP A 433 8.06 2.90 -25.27
C TRP A 433 8.43 3.56 -26.60
N HIS A 434 8.77 4.85 -26.59
CA HIS A 434 9.23 5.58 -27.78
C HIS A 434 10.76 5.54 -27.94
N GLY A 435 11.49 5.18 -26.88
CA GLY A 435 12.93 4.96 -26.88
C GLY A 435 13.30 3.50 -27.08
N ALA A 436 13.82 2.85 -26.04
CA ALA A 436 14.31 1.46 -26.11
C ALA A 436 13.25 0.44 -26.57
N GLY A 437 11.98 0.68 -26.23
CA GLY A 437 10.86 -0.16 -26.63
C GLY A 437 10.23 0.19 -27.98
N SER A 438 10.83 1.08 -28.79
CA SER A 438 10.24 1.47 -30.08
C SER A 438 9.94 0.24 -30.94
N ASP A 439 8.86 0.29 -31.72
CA ASP A 439 8.45 -0.81 -32.61
C ASP A 439 8.22 -2.18 -31.92
N GLY A 440 8.02 -2.17 -30.60
CA GLY A 440 7.84 -3.38 -29.81
C GLY A 440 9.16 -4.11 -29.49
N ASN A 441 10.29 -3.41 -29.60
CA ASN A 441 11.59 -3.95 -29.23
C ASN A 441 11.61 -4.44 -27.77
N PRO A 442 12.33 -5.54 -27.48
CA PRO A 442 12.45 -6.03 -26.12
C PRO A 442 13.18 -5.05 -25.21
N ILE A 443 12.70 -4.92 -23.99
CA ILE A 443 13.20 -4.01 -22.96
C ILE A 443 13.93 -4.80 -21.88
N LYS A 444 15.06 -4.28 -21.40
CA LYS A 444 15.74 -4.76 -20.19
C LYS A 444 15.49 -3.83 -19.01
N TRP A 445 15.81 -4.30 -17.81
CA TRP A 445 15.68 -3.49 -16.59
C TRP A 445 16.47 -2.16 -16.67
N CYS A 446 17.67 -2.17 -17.26
CA CYS A 446 18.49 -0.96 -17.42
C CYS A 446 17.83 0.12 -18.30
N ASP A 447 17.04 -0.29 -19.31
CA ASP A 447 16.34 0.65 -20.20
C ASP A 447 15.20 1.36 -19.44
N TYR A 448 14.51 0.62 -18.57
CA TYR A 448 13.53 1.19 -17.65
C TYR A 448 14.18 2.18 -16.67
N VAL A 449 15.27 1.77 -16.01
CA VAL A 449 15.99 2.63 -15.06
C VAL A 449 16.45 3.92 -15.73
N HIS A 450 17.00 3.84 -16.95
CA HIS A 450 17.40 5.00 -17.73
C HIS A 450 16.22 5.95 -18.06
N SER A 451 15.09 5.40 -18.48
CA SER A 451 13.87 6.19 -18.75
C SER A 451 13.32 6.82 -17.47
N ARG A 452 13.37 6.10 -16.35
CA ARG A 452 12.98 6.59 -15.02
C ARG A 452 13.86 7.77 -14.60
N GLU A 453 15.17 7.65 -14.72
CA GLU A 453 16.12 8.72 -14.35
C GLU A 453 15.94 9.97 -15.20
N THR A 454 15.62 9.78 -16.48
CA THR A 454 15.38 10.89 -17.41
C THR A 454 14.11 11.68 -17.06
N MET A 455 13.04 10.99 -16.68
CA MET A 455 11.72 11.61 -16.47
C MET A 455 11.44 11.95 -15.00
N ILE A 456 12.05 11.23 -14.07
CA ILE A 456 11.93 11.40 -12.63
C ILE A 456 13.34 11.32 -12.02
N PRO A 457 14.12 12.41 -12.11
CA PRO A 457 15.45 12.43 -11.53
C PRO A 457 15.34 12.26 -10.01
N VAL A 458 16.06 11.29 -9.48
CA VAL A 458 16.26 11.13 -8.05
C VAL A 458 17.57 11.83 -7.71
N ALA A 459 17.52 12.82 -6.82
CA ALA A 459 18.76 13.36 -6.28
C ALA A 459 19.39 12.26 -5.40
N VAL A 460 20.58 11.80 -5.79
CA VAL A 460 21.38 10.85 -5.03
C VAL A 460 22.15 11.58 -3.96
#